data_AF-A0A973E0F5-F1
#
_entry.id   AF-A0A973E0F5-F1
#
_cell.length_a   1.000
_cell.length_b   1.000
_cell.length_c   1.000
_cell.angle_alpha   90.00
_cell.angle_beta   90.00
_cell.angle_gamma   90.00
#
_symmetry.space_group_name_H-M   'P 1'
#
loop_
_entity.id
_entity.type
_entity.pdbx_description
1 polymer ?
#
loop_
_entity_poly.entity_id
_entity_poly.type
_entity_poly.pdbx_seq_one_letter_code
_entity_poly.pdbx_strand_id
1 'polypeptide(L)'
;MNNLISKLNKFCNNVSGQIAIMFALLMVPMAVFIGAGIDWSQQINANTKLQSTLDSAALAVARRLSVDKDLTMDEMMAVAQKIITANTKVSSYVKLDDFTLVFADDLITITQTGAVKTTFLKLVDISSLNLSVSTQVNMKFGGVDLALAVDLSGSMGGTKLKELKKATNILLDELSNAAVSEMRVSFIPWTGSVNLNVYFEAVTGVSNDKDDDKKKKKKKKKKKRHNKKKDEKTNTCVQPRESGKMAIVDIPLKHQPANPKDNYQACPTADLIPLTDLVEVVDGKTGKQKLKSIVQSWTAKGGTGSQNGMYWAWATLHEAFYGVFGTDTPADPAAIKKYAIIMTDGKNNKSVYNVKMLASCKAMKAEGIFIYAIVLMENSSSVINTFKQCASPSSEGRNYFIKTNTAAALTSSFKQIAAEIGSFYLSK
;
A
#
# COMPACT_ATOMS: atom_id res chain seq x y z
N MET A 1 34.61 -83.80 51.38
CA MET A 1 33.39 -83.03 51.04
C MET A 1 33.44 -81.57 51.48
N ASN A 2 34.02 -81.21 52.64
CA ASN A 2 34.02 -79.83 53.17
C ASN A 2 34.69 -78.77 52.26
N ASN A 3 35.72 -79.14 51.49
CA ASN A 3 36.37 -78.21 50.54
C ASN A 3 35.52 -77.89 49.31
N LEU A 4 34.60 -78.78 48.89
CA LEU A 4 33.69 -78.49 47.78
C LEU A 4 32.59 -77.52 48.24
N ILE A 5 32.04 -77.76 49.42
CA ILE A 5 31.00 -76.92 50.03
C ILE A 5 31.53 -75.50 50.29
N SER A 6 32.77 -75.36 50.77
CA SER A 6 33.44 -74.06 50.94
C SER A 6 33.65 -73.30 49.62
N LYS A 7 34.08 -73.99 48.57
CA LYS A 7 34.29 -73.39 47.24
C LYS A 7 32.97 -72.98 46.57
N LEU A 8 31.90 -73.77 46.72
CA LEU A 8 30.56 -73.44 46.25
C LEU A 8 29.98 -72.21 46.97
N ASN A 9 30.15 -72.12 48.30
CA ASN A 9 29.71 -70.94 49.05
C ASN A 9 30.49 -69.67 48.66
N LYS A 10 31.79 -69.78 48.37
CA LYS A 10 32.60 -68.67 47.84
C LYS A 10 32.19 -68.25 46.43
N PHE A 11 31.70 -69.17 45.60
CA PHE A 11 31.21 -68.86 44.25
C PHE A 11 29.84 -68.17 44.30
N CYS A 12 28.92 -68.65 45.14
CA CYS A 12 27.60 -68.03 45.33
C CYS A 12 27.66 -66.62 45.95
N ASN A 13 28.67 -66.34 46.78
CA ASN A 13 28.89 -65.01 47.37
C ASN A 13 29.82 -64.11 46.53
N ASN A 14 30.16 -64.50 45.30
CA ASN A 14 31.08 -63.75 44.47
C ASN A 14 30.40 -62.58 43.74
N VAL A 15 30.51 -61.38 44.30
CA VAL A 15 29.97 -60.11 43.75
C VAL A 15 30.86 -59.45 42.69
N SER A 16 31.98 -60.06 42.29
CA SER A 16 32.94 -59.48 41.33
C SER A 16 32.38 -59.22 39.92
N GLY A 17 31.16 -59.71 39.59
CA GLY A 17 30.46 -59.43 38.33
C GLY A 17 29.43 -58.30 38.37
N GLN A 18 29.12 -57.75 39.55
CA GLN A 18 28.03 -56.77 39.71
C GLN A 18 28.29 -55.45 38.94
N ILE A 19 29.55 -55.02 38.85
CA ILE A 19 29.96 -53.83 38.08
C ILE A 19 29.67 -54.03 36.58
N ALA A 20 29.92 -55.22 36.03
CA ALA A 20 29.66 -55.51 34.62
C ALA A 20 28.16 -55.47 34.30
N ILE A 21 27.31 -55.96 35.21
CA ILE A 21 25.85 -55.91 35.07
C ILE A 21 25.33 -54.47 35.15
N MET A 22 25.81 -53.67 36.12
CA MET A 22 25.44 -52.25 36.21
C MET A 22 25.93 -51.45 35.01
N PHE A 23 27.14 -51.72 34.53
CA PHE A 23 27.69 -51.08 33.33
C PHE A 23 26.87 -51.42 32.08
N ALA A 24 26.51 -52.69 31.88
CA ALA A 24 25.69 -53.12 30.74
C ALA A 24 24.30 -52.47 30.76
N LEU A 25 23.67 -52.36 31.93
CA LEU A 25 22.37 -51.71 32.08
C LEU A 25 22.45 -50.19 31.88
N LEU A 26 23.52 -49.53 32.32
CA LEU A 26 23.71 -48.09 32.16
C LEU A 26 24.19 -47.68 30.76
N MET A 27 24.81 -48.59 30.02
CA MET A 27 25.24 -48.35 28.65
C MET A 27 24.07 -47.98 27.73
N VAL A 28 22.92 -48.66 27.89
CA VAL A 28 21.74 -48.43 27.05
C VAL A 28 21.18 -47.00 27.19
N PRO A 29 20.82 -46.49 28.40
CA PRO A 29 20.33 -45.12 28.53
C PRO A 29 21.39 -44.09 28.13
N MET A 30 22.67 -44.34 28.42
CA MET A 30 23.75 -43.43 28.04
C MET A 30 23.92 -43.33 26.52
N ALA A 31 23.83 -44.45 25.80
CA ALA A 31 23.84 -44.47 24.33
C ALA A 31 22.63 -43.74 23.74
N VAL A 32 21.45 -43.88 24.34
CA VAL A 32 20.24 -43.14 23.95
C VAL A 32 20.44 -41.63 24.16
N PHE A 33 21.01 -41.18 25.28
CA PHE A 33 21.25 -39.76 25.51
C PHE A 33 22.25 -39.15 24.53
N ILE A 34 23.38 -39.83 24.28
CA ILE A 34 24.37 -39.38 23.31
C ILE A 34 23.76 -39.34 21.91
N GLY A 35 23.03 -40.40 21.54
CA GLY A 35 22.36 -40.52 20.26
C GLY A 35 21.26 -39.49 20.04
N ALA A 36 20.49 -39.16 21.08
CA ALA A 36 19.50 -38.10 21.05
C ALA A 36 20.15 -36.74 20.73
N GLY A 37 21.34 -36.47 21.29
CA GLY A 37 22.12 -35.28 20.94
C GLY A 37 22.52 -35.23 19.46
N ILE A 38 22.86 -36.37 18.87
CA ILE A 38 23.19 -36.46 17.43
C ILE A 38 21.94 -36.24 16.58
N ASP A 39 20.82 -36.92 16.89
CA ASP A 39 19.55 -36.75 16.17
C ASP A 39 19.05 -35.29 16.26
N TRP A 40 19.19 -34.66 17.44
CA TRP A 40 18.86 -33.25 17.64
C TRP A 40 19.78 -32.31 16.84
N SER A 41 21.09 -32.60 16.79
CA SER A 41 22.04 -31.85 15.96
C SER A 41 21.67 -31.94 14.49
N GLN A 42 21.29 -33.13 14.00
CA GLN A 42 20.81 -33.30 12.62
C GLN A 42 19.52 -32.51 12.35
N GLN A 43 18.59 -32.47 13.30
CA GLN A 43 17.38 -31.66 13.22
C GLN A 43 17.70 -30.15 13.10
N ILE A 44 18.60 -29.64 13.93
CA ILE A 44 19.03 -28.23 13.87
C ILE A 44 19.67 -27.92 12.51
N ASN A 45 20.59 -28.78 12.05
CA ASN A 45 21.26 -28.59 10.76
C ASN A 45 20.27 -28.59 9.59
N ALA A 46 19.26 -29.47 9.64
CA ALA A 46 18.18 -29.49 8.65
C ALA A 46 17.37 -28.19 8.67
N ASN A 47 16.99 -27.70 9.86
CA ASN A 47 16.28 -26.42 10.03
C ASN A 47 17.07 -25.25 9.44
N THR A 48 18.35 -25.08 9.80
CA THR A 48 19.17 -23.97 9.32
C THR A 48 19.37 -24.03 7.81
N LYS A 49 19.58 -25.22 7.24
CA LYS A 49 19.75 -25.39 5.79
C LYS A 49 18.46 -25.11 5.03
N LEU A 50 17.32 -25.54 5.55
CA LEU A 50 16.02 -25.23 4.96
C LEU A 50 15.69 -23.75 5.06
N GLN A 51 15.95 -23.10 6.20
CA GLN A 51 15.72 -21.66 6.35
C GLN A 51 16.48 -20.87 5.28
N SER A 52 17.79 -21.12 5.15
CA SER A 52 18.62 -20.48 4.11
C SER A 52 18.12 -20.78 2.69
N THR A 53 17.59 -21.98 2.45
CA THR A 53 17.02 -22.36 1.14
C THR A 53 15.74 -21.60 0.86
N LEU A 54 14.82 -21.54 1.84
CA LEU A 54 13.57 -20.81 1.72
C LEU A 54 13.83 -19.31 1.53
N ASP A 55 14.75 -18.71 2.27
CA ASP A 55 15.10 -17.30 2.12
C ASP A 55 15.56 -17.00 0.68
N SER A 56 16.38 -17.88 0.10
CA SER A 56 16.81 -17.73 -1.30
C SER A 56 15.68 -17.93 -2.31
N ALA A 57 14.74 -18.84 -2.03
CA ALA A 57 13.57 -19.10 -2.87
C ALA A 57 12.59 -17.91 -2.83
N ALA A 58 12.28 -17.41 -1.64
CA ALA A 58 11.40 -16.26 -1.45
C ALA A 58 11.99 -15.00 -2.10
N LEU A 59 13.30 -14.77 -1.99
CA LEU A 59 13.98 -13.67 -2.68
C LEU A 59 13.97 -13.83 -4.21
N ALA A 60 14.10 -15.06 -4.71
CA ALA A 60 14.02 -15.32 -6.16
C ALA A 60 12.61 -15.05 -6.72
N VAL A 61 11.57 -15.46 -5.99
CA VAL A 61 10.18 -15.13 -6.33
C VAL A 61 9.97 -13.62 -6.29
N ALA A 62 10.40 -12.95 -5.22
CA ALA A 62 10.29 -11.49 -5.07
C ALA A 62 10.96 -10.75 -6.24
N ARG A 63 12.16 -11.18 -6.63
CA ARG A 63 12.89 -10.59 -7.77
C ARG A 63 12.15 -10.80 -9.09
N ARG A 64 11.58 -11.99 -9.32
CA ARG A 64 10.85 -12.26 -10.56
C ARG A 64 9.59 -11.41 -10.66
N LEU A 65 8.84 -11.32 -9.56
CA LEU A 65 7.62 -10.51 -9.44
C LEU A 65 7.91 -9.01 -9.56
N SER A 66 9.10 -8.55 -9.18
CA SER A 66 9.51 -7.15 -9.35
C SER A 66 9.70 -6.77 -10.83
N VAL A 67 10.05 -7.74 -11.68
CA VAL A 67 10.26 -7.51 -13.13
C VAL A 67 8.97 -7.74 -13.91
N ASP A 68 8.16 -8.70 -13.50
CA ASP A 68 6.95 -9.14 -14.20
C ASP A 68 5.78 -9.12 -13.22
N LYS A 69 4.97 -8.06 -13.30
CA LYS A 69 3.93 -7.73 -12.31
C LYS A 69 2.69 -8.62 -12.41
N ASP A 70 2.52 -9.32 -13.54
CA ASP A 70 1.35 -10.17 -13.81
C ASP A 70 1.66 -11.66 -13.59
N LEU A 71 2.73 -11.96 -12.84
CA LEU A 71 3.13 -13.34 -12.57
C LEU A 71 2.01 -14.08 -11.82
N THR A 72 1.60 -15.22 -12.37
CA THR A 72 0.56 -16.06 -11.76
C THR A 72 1.10 -16.80 -10.53
N MET A 73 0.19 -17.24 -9.66
CA MET A 73 0.58 -18.05 -8.48
C MET A 73 1.34 -19.32 -8.89
N ASP A 74 0.94 -19.96 -9.98
CA ASP A 74 1.60 -21.18 -10.48
C ASP A 74 3.04 -20.93 -10.93
N GLU A 75 3.30 -19.78 -11.55
CA GLU A 75 4.66 -19.37 -11.96
C GLU A 75 5.54 -19.02 -10.74
N MET A 76 4.98 -18.36 -9.74
CA MET A 76 5.68 -18.12 -8.47
C MET A 76 6.06 -19.44 -7.78
N MET A 77 5.12 -20.40 -7.75
CA MET A 77 5.39 -21.73 -7.22
C MET A 77 6.47 -22.45 -8.03
N ALA A 78 6.44 -22.37 -9.36
CA ALA A 78 7.47 -22.99 -10.21
C ALA A 78 8.88 -22.43 -9.94
N VAL A 79 8.99 -21.10 -9.75
CA VAL A 79 10.26 -20.45 -9.40
C VAL A 79 10.74 -20.91 -8.02
N ALA A 80 9.88 -20.89 -7.01
CA ALA A 80 10.21 -21.35 -5.66
C ALA A 80 10.63 -22.82 -5.67
N GLN A 81 9.85 -23.69 -6.34
CA GLN A 81 10.11 -25.11 -6.43
C GLN A 81 11.45 -25.42 -7.09
N LYS A 82 11.87 -24.65 -8.10
CA LYS A 82 13.18 -24.81 -8.73
C LYS A 82 14.32 -24.57 -7.75
N ILE A 83 14.24 -23.52 -6.94
CA ILE A 83 15.28 -23.16 -5.97
C ILE A 83 15.27 -24.12 -4.78
N ILE A 84 14.08 -24.47 -4.29
CA ILE A 84 13.89 -25.44 -3.21
C ILE A 84 14.48 -26.78 -3.67
N THR A 85 14.02 -27.37 -4.78
CA THR A 85 14.53 -28.67 -5.29
C THR A 85 16.04 -28.68 -5.55
N ALA A 86 16.61 -27.56 -6.03
CA ALA A 86 18.05 -27.47 -6.27
C ALA A 86 18.88 -27.47 -4.97
N ASN A 87 18.33 -26.96 -3.88
CA ASN A 87 19.02 -26.80 -2.59
C ASN A 87 18.56 -27.80 -1.52
N THR A 88 17.47 -28.56 -1.77
CA THR A 88 16.88 -29.53 -0.84
C THR A 88 17.43 -30.95 -0.93
N LYS A 89 18.62 -31.14 -1.51
CA LYS A 89 19.44 -32.32 -1.18
C LYS A 89 19.96 -32.22 0.26
N VAL A 90 19.07 -31.96 1.23
CA VAL A 90 19.31 -31.96 2.68
C VAL A 90 19.41 -33.41 3.12
N SER A 91 20.41 -34.11 2.59
CA SER A 91 20.79 -35.47 3.01
C SER A 91 19.67 -36.54 2.90
N SER A 92 20.04 -37.81 3.02
CA SER A 92 19.10 -38.94 2.91
C SER A 92 18.14 -39.11 4.11
N TYR A 93 18.37 -38.36 5.19
CA TYR A 93 17.65 -38.47 6.46
C TYR A 93 16.50 -37.46 6.62
N VAL A 94 16.27 -36.56 5.66
CA VAL A 94 15.15 -35.59 5.70
C VAL A 94 14.10 -35.97 4.68
N LYS A 95 12.83 -36.02 5.10
CA LYS A 95 11.66 -36.13 4.23
C LYS A 95 10.94 -34.78 4.24
N LEU A 96 10.73 -34.19 3.06
CA LEU A 96 9.98 -32.94 2.91
C LEU A 96 8.58 -33.25 2.37
N ASP A 97 7.60 -32.47 2.83
CA ASP A 97 6.27 -32.43 2.24
C ASP A 97 6.20 -31.36 1.15
N ASP A 98 5.03 -31.12 0.58
CA ASP A 98 4.83 -29.99 -0.34
C ASP A 98 4.93 -28.66 0.43
N PHE A 99 5.61 -27.68 -0.15
CA PHE A 99 5.65 -26.33 0.42
C PHE A 99 4.38 -25.56 0.08
N THR A 100 4.04 -24.59 0.91
CA THR A 100 2.95 -23.63 0.64
C THR A 100 3.54 -22.25 0.37
N LEU A 101 3.09 -21.61 -0.70
CA LEU A 101 3.42 -20.22 -1.01
C LEU A 101 2.15 -19.38 -0.95
N VAL A 102 2.22 -18.27 -0.21
CA VAL A 102 1.14 -17.28 -0.13
C VAL A 102 1.73 -15.93 -0.54
N PHE A 103 1.08 -15.26 -1.49
CA PHE A 103 1.40 -13.90 -1.88
C PHE A 103 0.20 -13.01 -1.57
N ALA A 104 0.38 -12.12 -0.60
CA ALA A 104 -0.67 -11.35 0.05
C ALA A 104 -0.11 -9.99 0.46
N ASP A 105 -0.77 -8.88 0.08
CA ASP A 105 -0.32 -7.52 0.41
C ASP A 105 1.19 -7.29 0.17
N ASP A 106 1.69 -7.83 -0.94
CA ASP A 106 3.11 -7.76 -1.35
C ASP A 106 4.12 -8.46 -0.41
N LEU A 107 3.61 -9.27 0.51
CA LEU A 107 4.34 -10.18 1.36
C LEU A 107 4.30 -11.58 0.76
N ILE A 108 5.48 -12.11 0.43
CA ILE A 108 5.64 -13.50 0.01
C ILE A 108 5.96 -14.32 1.25
N THR A 109 5.07 -15.24 1.62
CA THR A 109 5.30 -16.22 2.68
C THR A 109 5.51 -17.58 2.06
N ILE A 110 6.63 -18.24 2.36
CA ILE A 110 6.90 -19.62 1.97
C ILE A 110 7.07 -20.46 3.22
N THR A 111 6.27 -21.51 3.36
CA THR A 111 6.33 -22.47 4.46
C THR A 111 6.67 -23.85 3.92
N GLN A 112 7.66 -24.49 4.52
CA GLN A 112 8.05 -25.87 4.21
C GLN A 112 7.93 -26.72 5.46
N THR A 113 7.21 -27.83 5.35
CA THR A 113 7.13 -28.85 6.40
C THR A 113 7.88 -30.11 5.99
N GLY A 114 8.20 -30.93 6.99
CA GLY A 114 8.80 -32.23 6.80
C GLY A 114 9.12 -32.93 8.11
N ALA A 115 9.95 -33.96 8.02
CA ALA A 115 10.40 -34.75 9.15
C ALA A 115 11.85 -35.22 8.96
N VAL A 116 12.64 -35.18 10.03
CA VAL A 116 13.98 -35.76 10.09
C VAL A 116 13.88 -37.13 10.73
N LYS A 117 14.38 -38.15 10.02
CA LYS A 117 14.45 -39.52 10.53
C LYS A 117 15.47 -39.59 11.66
N THR A 118 15.07 -40.17 12.78
CA THR A 118 15.97 -40.41 13.91
C THR A 118 16.67 -41.76 13.77
N THR A 119 17.92 -41.84 14.21
CA THR A 119 18.67 -43.10 14.22
C THR A 119 18.70 -43.71 15.61
N PHE A 120 18.90 -42.88 16.64
CA PHE A 120 19.07 -43.32 18.01
C PHE A 120 17.79 -43.20 18.83
N LEU A 121 17.03 -42.11 18.64
CA LEU A 121 15.73 -41.93 19.30
C LEU A 121 14.71 -43.01 18.87
N LYS A 122 14.93 -43.68 17.73
CA LYS A 122 14.13 -44.83 17.32
C LYS A 122 14.21 -45.99 18.32
N LEU A 123 15.28 -46.11 19.10
CA LEU A 123 15.42 -47.12 20.16
C LEU A 123 14.40 -46.93 21.29
N VAL A 124 13.84 -45.72 21.42
CA VAL A 124 12.79 -45.37 22.39
C VAL A 124 11.49 -44.97 21.68
N ASP A 125 11.25 -45.56 20.50
CA ASP A 125 10.03 -45.42 19.69
C ASP A 125 9.73 -44.02 19.13
N ILE A 126 10.72 -43.13 19.11
CA ILE A 126 10.63 -41.82 18.45
C ILE A 126 11.34 -41.94 17.09
N SER A 127 10.58 -42.20 16.03
CA SER A 127 11.13 -42.50 14.68
C SER A 127 11.42 -41.28 13.81
N SER A 128 10.91 -40.11 14.18
CA SER A 128 11.18 -38.86 13.47
C SER A 128 10.95 -37.62 14.34
N LEU A 129 11.60 -36.52 13.97
CA LEU A 129 11.40 -35.18 14.53
C LEU A 129 10.75 -34.27 13.49
N ASN A 130 9.71 -33.55 13.88
CA ASN A 130 8.96 -32.67 12.99
C ASN A 130 9.77 -31.42 12.63
N LEU A 131 9.70 -31.03 11.36
CA LEU A 131 10.42 -29.90 10.79
C LEU A 131 9.39 -28.94 10.17
N SER A 132 9.43 -27.67 10.57
CA SER A 132 8.56 -26.64 10.02
C SER A 132 9.32 -25.33 9.98
N VAL A 133 9.51 -24.81 8.78
CA VAL A 133 10.29 -23.59 8.52
C VAL A 133 9.46 -22.65 7.68
N SER A 134 9.41 -21.38 8.06
CA SER A 134 8.70 -20.33 7.34
C SER A 134 9.65 -19.17 7.09
N THR A 135 9.58 -18.59 5.89
CA THR A 135 10.24 -17.33 5.56
C THR A 135 9.23 -16.35 5.00
N GLN A 136 9.51 -15.06 5.19
CA GLN A 136 8.71 -13.98 4.66
C GLN A 136 9.63 -12.98 3.96
N VAL A 137 9.27 -12.58 2.75
CA VAL A 137 9.95 -11.53 2.02
C VAL A 137 8.95 -10.46 1.66
N ASN A 138 9.21 -9.24 2.15
CA ASN A 138 8.48 -8.07 1.75
C ASN A 138 9.08 -7.53 0.45
N MET A 139 8.25 -7.34 -0.57
CA MET A 139 8.65 -6.64 -1.78
C MET A 139 8.95 -5.19 -1.40
N LYS A 140 10.23 -4.80 -1.40
CA LYS A 140 10.63 -3.40 -1.13
C LYS A 140 9.98 -2.48 -2.16
N PHE A 141 8.89 -1.81 -1.80
CA PHE A 141 8.42 -0.66 -2.58
C PHE A 141 9.38 0.50 -2.35
N GLY A 142 9.84 1.08 -3.44
CA GLY A 142 10.75 2.22 -3.47
C GLY A 142 10.10 3.52 -2.98
N GLY A 143 8.79 3.50 -2.75
CA GLY A 143 8.07 4.64 -2.22
C GLY A 143 6.56 4.53 -2.38
N VAL A 144 5.89 5.57 -1.93
CA VAL A 144 4.43 5.71 -1.97
C VAL A 144 4.06 7.06 -2.57
N ASP A 145 3.16 7.02 -3.55
CA ASP A 145 2.44 8.19 -4.05
C ASP A 145 1.00 8.16 -3.55
N LEU A 146 0.61 9.22 -2.83
CA LEU A 146 -0.74 9.37 -2.32
C LEU A 146 -1.42 10.60 -2.92
N ALA A 147 -2.57 10.42 -3.56
CA ALA A 147 -3.45 11.51 -3.99
C ALA A 147 -4.63 11.68 -3.04
N LEU A 148 -4.71 12.84 -2.39
CA LEU A 148 -5.80 13.19 -1.50
C LEU A 148 -6.82 14.08 -2.24
N ALA A 149 -7.92 13.49 -2.68
CA ALA A 149 -9.07 14.19 -3.26
C ALA A 149 -10.00 14.71 -2.16
N VAL A 150 -9.98 16.01 -1.94
CA VAL A 150 -10.64 16.66 -0.80
C VAL A 150 -11.86 17.45 -1.26
N ASP A 151 -13.03 17.04 -0.80
CA ASP A 151 -14.27 17.80 -1.00
C ASP A 151 -14.24 19.10 -0.17
N LEU A 152 -14.24 20.23 -0.86
CA LEU A 152 -14.37 21.57 -0.30
C LEU A 152 -15.71 22.22 -0.67
N SER A 153 -16.73 21.42 -1.00
CA SER A 153 -18.08 21.91 -1.27
C SER A 153 -18.69 22.62 -0.05
N GLY A 154 -19.74 23.41 -0.27
CA GLY A 154 -20.39 24.15 0.81
C GLY A 154 -20.94 23.26 1.94
N SER A 155 -21.31 22.01 1.64
CA SER A 155 -21.84 21.06 2.63
C SER A 155 -20.77 20.55 3.61
N MET A 156 -19.49 20.67 3.24
CA MET A 156 -18.34 20.40 4.11
C MET A 156 -18.06 21.52 5.11
N GLY A 157 -18.82 22.62 5.11
CA GLY A 157 -18.63 23.74 6.03
C GLY A 157 -18.71 23.39 7.52
N GLY A 158 -18.20 24.30 8.36
CA GLY A 158 -18.26 24.18 9.82
C GLY A 158 -17.38 23.05 10.37
N THR A 159 -17.97 22.19 11.21
CA THR A 159 -17.26 21.13 11.93
C THR A 159 -16.64 20.09 10.99
N LYS A 160 -17.30 19.75 9.87
CA LYS A 160 -16.80 18.74 8.92
C LYS A 160 -15.42 19.11 8.38
N LEU A 161 -15.26 20.33 7.85
CA LEU A 161 -13.98 20.84 7.36
C LEU A 161 -12.94 20.98 8.49
N LYS A 162 -13.33 21.42 9.68
CA LYS A 162 -12.40 21.54 10.81
C LYS A 162 -11.76 20.19 11.17
N GLU A 163 -12.57 19.14 11.21
CA GLU A 163 -12.11 17.79 11.54
C GLU A 163 -11.35 17.14 10.39
N LEU A 164 -11.76 17.37 9.16
CA LEU A 164 -11.02 17.00 7.96
C LEU A 164 -9.60 17.60 7.98
N LYS A 165 -9.45 18.88 8.31
CA LYS A 165 -8.14 19.53 8.46
C LYS A 165 -7.30 18.85 9.53
N LYS A 166 -7.90 18.56 10.68
CA LYS A 166 -7.23 17.88 11.80
C LYS A 166 -6.75 16.48 11.41
N ALA A 167 -7.64 15.66 10.83
CA ALA A 167 -7.33 14.30 10.40
C ALA A 167 -6.24 14.27 9.31
N THR A 168 -6.32 15.19 8.34
CA THR A 168 -5.30 15.32 7.29
C THR A 168 -3.93 15.66 7.87
N ASN A 169 -3.85 16.60 8.83
CA ASN A 169 -2.57 16.92 9.49
C ASN A 169 -1.97 15.70 10.21
N ILE A 170 -2.81 14.87 10.84
CA ILE A 170 -2.37 13.65 11.51
C ILE A 170 -1.85 12.63 10.48
N LEU A 171 -2.58 12.42 9.38
CA LEU A 171 -2.11 11.54 8.30
C LEU A 171 -0.75 11.98 7.75
N LEU A 172 -0.55 13.29 7.50
CA LEU A 172 0.75 13.79 7.07
C LEU A 172 1.86 13.54 8.11
N ASP A 173 1.56 13.68 9.40
CA ASP A 173 2.52 13.41 10.47
C ASP A 173 2.91 11.93 10.52
N GLU A 174 1.93 11.02 10.45
CA GLU A 174 2.15 9.57 10.47
C GLU A 174 2.89 9.09 9.20
N LEU A 175 2.49 9.55 8.00
CA LEU A 175 3.14 9.18 6.74
C LEU A 175 4.58 9.68 6.65
N SER A 176 4.89 10.84 7.22
CA SER A 176 6.27 11.35 7.25
C SER A 176 7.21 10.52 8.13
N ASN A 177 6.65 9.74 9.06
CA ASN A 177 7.41 8.85 9.94
C ASN A 177 7.43 7.40 9.42
N ALA A 178 6.74 7.12 8.30
CA ALA A 178 6.73 5.79 7.70
C ALA A 178 8.14 5.42 7.20
N ALA A 179 8.52 4.16 7.38
CA ALA A 179 9.82 3.64 6.96
C ALA A 179 9.83 3.30 5.45
N VAL A 180 9.49 4.26 4.59
CA VAL A 180 9.56 4.12 3.13
C VAL A 180 10.70 4.98 2.56
N SER A 181 11.18 4.65 1.36
CA SER A 181 12.29 5.40 0.71
C SER A 181 11.86 6.79 0.24
N GLU A 182 10.63 6.89 -0.27
CA GLU A 182 10.04 8.12 -0.80
C GLU A 182 8.54 8.13 -0.42
N MET A 183 8.05 9.25 0.12
CA MET A 183 6.64 9.42 0.47
C MET A 183 6.16 10.75 -0.10
N ARG A 184 5.37 10.70 -1.17
CA ARG A 184 4.85 11.88 -1.84
C ARG A 184 3.35 11.97 -1.73
N VAL A 185 2.87 13.18 -1.45
CA VAL A 185 1.44 13.45 -1.32
C VAL A 185 1.05 14.57 -2.27
N SER A 186 -0.04 14.36 -3.02
CA SER A 186 -0.70 15.40 -3.81
C SER A 186 -2.05 15.76 -3.18
N PHE A 187 -2.44 17.03 -3.28
CA PHE A 187 -3.75 17.51 -2.86
C PHE A 187 -4.57 17.90 -4.08
N ILE A 188 -5.80 17.40 -4.11
CA ILE A 188 -6.79 17.71 -5.13
C ILE A 188 -8.03 18.27 -4.44
N PRO A 189 -8.00 19.55 -4.01
CA PRO A 189 -9.18 20.19 -3.46
C PRO A 189 -10.19 20.44 -4.57
N TRP A 190 -11.42 20.01 -4.38
CA TRP A 190 -12.46 20.10 -5.41
C TRP A 190 -13.79 20.62 -4.88
N THR A 191 -14.56 21.21 -5.79
CA THR A 191 -15.95 21.65 -5.60
C THR A 191 -16.74 21.28 -6.88
N GLY A 192 -17.43 22.24 -7.51
CA GLY A 192 -17.86 22.11 -8.91
C GLY A 192 -16.69 22.03 -9.90
N SER A 193 -15.46 22.39 -9.51
CA SER A 193 -14.26 22.37 -10.36
C SER A 193 -12.98 22.14 -9.54
N VAL A 194 -11.82 22.03 -10.20
CA VAL A 194 -10.49 22.03 -9.57
C VAL A 194 -9.70 23.24 -10.07
N ASN A 195 -8.97 23.90 -9.18
CA ASN A 195 -8.15 25.06 -9.50
C ASN A 195 -6.71 24.61 -9.80
N LEU A 196 -6.26 24.80 -11.04
CA LEU A 196 -4.91 24.39 -11.46
C LEU A 196 -3.84 25.47 -11.27
N ASN A 197 -4.25 26.70 -10.95
CA ASN A 197 -3.36 27.86 -10.81
C ASN A 197 -2.31 27.92 -11.95
N VAL A 198 -1.02 27.79 -11.61
CA VAL A 198 0.11 27.86 -12.55
C VAL A 198 0.13 26.74 -13.60
N TYR A 199 -0.54 25.62 -13.35
CA TYR A 199 -0.60 24.48 -14.26
C TYR A 199 -1.72 24.58 -15.30
N PHE A 200 -2.57 25.61 -15.19
CA PHE A 200 -3.75 25.75 -16.05
C PHE A 200 -3.38 25.75 -17.54
N GLU A 201 -2.38 26.54 -17.94
CA GLU A 201 -1.98 26.66 -19.35
C GLU A 201 -1.31 25.38 -19.86
N ALA A 202 -0.41 24.79 -19.06
CA ALA A 202 0.24 23.52 -19.40
C ALA A 202 -0.77 22.39 -19.63
N VAL A 203 -1.83 22.36 -18.82
CA VAL A 203 -2.91 21.39 -18.94
C VAL A 203 -3.82 21.72 -20.13
N THR A 204 -4.31 22.96 -20.23
CA THR A 204 -5.42 23.30 -21.14
C THR A 204 -4.98 23.73 -22.54
N GLY A 205 -3.73 24.16 -22.69
CA GLY A 205 -3.24 24.89 -23.85
C GLY A 205 -3.88 26.27 -24.03
N VAL A 206 -4.61 26.77 -23.03
CA VAL A 206 -5.26 28.09 -23.04
C VAL A 206 -4.48 29.04 -22.15
N SER A 207 -3.94 30.11 -22.74
CA SER A 207 -3.29 31.18 -21.97
C SER A 207 -4.29 31.89 -21.07
N ASN A 208 -3.89 32.09 -19.82
CA ASN A 208 -4.64 32.84 -18.82
C ASN A 208 -4.25 34.34 -18.78
N ASP A 209 -3.42 34.80 -19.73
CA ASP A 209 -2.93 36.17 -19.77
C ASP A 209 -3.98 37.17 -20.28
N LYS A 210 -4.12 38.27 -19.54
CA LYS A 210 -5.00 39.40 -19.87
C LYS A 210 -4.62 40.14 -21.16
N ASP A 211 -3.46 39.84 -21.77
CA ASP A 211 -2.88 40.64 -22.85
C ASP A 211 -3.24 40.16 -24.27
N ASP A 212 -3.63 38.91 -24.46
CA ASP A 212 -4.11 38.43 -25.77
C ASP A 212 -5.50 38.96 -26.13
N ASP A 213 -6.30 39.28 -25.10
CA ASP A 213 -7.61 39.88 -25.26
C ASP A 213 -7.50 41.38 -25.68
N LYS A 214 -6.35 42.03 -25.42
CA LYS A 214 -6.03 43.36 -25.96
C LYS A 214 -5.59 43.31 -27.42
N LYS A 215 -4.86 42.27 -27.86
CA LYS A 215 -4.43 42.11 -29.26
C LYS A 215 -5.58 41.80 -30.20
N LYS A 216 -6.59 41.01 -29.78
CA LYS A 216 -7.80 40.75 -30.58
C LYS A 216 -8.76 41.95 -30.65
N LYS A 217 -8.84 42.76 -29.60
CA LYS A 217 -9.70 43.98 -29.59
C LYS A 217 -9.12 45.16 -30.38
N LYS A 218 -7.80 45.20 -30.65
CA LYS A 218 -7.20 46.24 -31.51
C LYS A 218 -7.52 46.12 -33.01
N LYS A 219 -8.10 44.99 -33.48
CA LYS A 219 -8.48 44.81 -34.90
C LYS A 219 -9.97 45.02 -35.21
N LYS A 220 -10.85 45.26 -34.22
CA LYS A 220 -12.27 45.57 -34.47
C LYS A 220 -12.67 46.91 -33.84
N LYS A 221 -12.44 47.95 -34.64
CA LYS A 221 -13.19 49.22 -34.76
C LYS A 221 -13.67 49.91 -33.48
N LYS A 222 -13.11 51.12 -33.29
CA LYS A 222 -13.74 52.32 -32.72
C LYS A 222 -15.29 52.24 -32.70
N LYS A 223 -15.89 52.17 -31.50
CA LYS A 223 -16.96 53.07 -31.03
C LYS A 223 -17.58 52.61 -29.70
N LYS A 224 -17.52 53.54 -28.75
CA LYS A 224 -18.52 53.88 -27.73
C LYS A 224 -18.68 53.03 -26.45
N ARG A 225 -18.62 53.81 -25.37
CA ARG A 225 -19.30 53.75 -24.06
C ARG A 225 -18.57 53.01 -22.94
N HIS A 226 -18.23 53.83 -21.94
CA HIS A 226 -17.89 53.47 -20.57
C HIS A 226 -18.84 52.41 -20.06
N ASN A 227 -18.31 51.25 -19.73
CA ASN A 227 -18.86 50.43 -18.69
C ASN A 227 -17.68 49.95 -17.84
N LYS A 228 -17.74 50.26 -16.54
CA LYS A 228 -16.73 49.90 -15.54
C LYS A 228 -16.75 48.37 -15.43
N LYS A 229 -15.90 47.69 -16.19
CA LYS A 229 -15.73 46.23 -16.10
C LYS A 229 -15.25 45.93 -14.69
N LYS A 230 -16.04 45.16 -13.92
CA LYS A 230 -15.53 44.44 -12.76
C LYS A 230 -14.32 43.63 -13.22
N ASP A 231 -13.23 43.69 -12.46
CA ASP A 231 -12.06 42.84 -12.66
C ASP A 231 -12.51 41.36 -12.59
N GLU A 232 -12.71 40.75 -13.75
CA GLU A 232 -12.98 39.32 -13.87
C GLU A 232 -11.67 38.61 -13.51
N LYS A 233 -11.64 37.99 -12.32
CA LYS A 233 -10.52 37.16 -11.88
C LYS A 233 -10.26 36.11 -12.96
N THR A 234 -9.03 36.00 -13.40
CA THR A 234 -8.52 34.98 -14.32
C THR A 234 -8.86 33.60 -13.74
N ASN A 235 -9.87 32.92 -14.30
CA ASN A 235 -10.39 31.66 -13.77
C ASN A 235 -9.51 30.49 -14.21
N THR A 236 -8.62 30.02 -13.33
CA THR A 236 -7.74 28.85 -13.52
C THR A 236 -8.44 27.51 -13.23
N CYS A 237 -9.77 27.53 -13.09
CA CYS A 237 -10.53 26.33 -12.82
C CYS A 237 -10.90 25.55 -14.08
N VAL A 238 -10.78 24.24 -13.96
CA VAL A 238 -11.09 23.28 -15.01
C VAL A 238 -12.14 22.28 -14.56
N GLN A 239 -12.83 21.72 -15.54
CA GLN A 239 -13.72 20.58 -15.38
C GLN A 239 -13.37 19.51 -16.42
N PRO A 240 -13.56 18.23 -16.11
CA PRO A 240 -13.56 17.17 -17.11
C PRO A 240 -14.62 17.46 -18.18
N ARG A 241 -14.33 17.12 -19.44
CA ARG A 241 -15.26 17.33 -20.56
C ARG A 241 -16.66 16.76 -20.27
N GLU A 242 -17.70 17.47 -20.67
CA GLU A 242 -19.07 16.97 -20.60
C GLU A 242 -19.31 15.80 -21.59
N SER A 243 -18.70 15.85 -22.77
CA SER A 243 -18.78 14.84 -23.83
C SER A 243 -17.57 13.89 -23.87
N GLY A 244 -17.83 12.58 -24.06
CA GLY A 244 -16.83 11.55 -24.30
C GLY A 244 -16.42 10.73 -23.06
N LYS A 245 -15.75 9.60 -23.32
CA LYS A 245 -15.04 8.81 -22.28
C LYS A 245 -13.93 9.70 -21.72
N MET A 246 -13.87 9.88 -20.40
CA MET A 246 -12.74 10.58 -19.77
C MET A 246 -11.49 9.71 -19.96
N ALA A 247 -10.65 10.07 -20.92
CA ALA A 247 -9.39 9.40 -21.19
C ALA A 247 -8.25 10.32 -20.73
N ILE A 248 -7.39 9.81 -19.87
CA ILE A 248 -6.22 10.54 -19.35
C ILE A 248 -5.15 10.82 -20.43
N VAL A 249 -5.26 10.15 -21.58
CA VAL A 249 -4.26 10.17 -22.67
C VAL A 249 -4.37 11.35 -23.65
N ASP A 250 -5.30 12.29 -23.45
CA ASP A 250 -5.44 13.46 -24.33
C ASP A 250 -4.62 14.67 -23.80
N ILE A 251 -3.28 14.69 -23.92
CA ILE A 251 -2.48 15.90 -23.62
C ILE A 251 -2.06 16.61 -24.94
N PRO A 252 -2.24 17.94 -25.12
CA PRO A 252 -2.84 18.87 -24.17
C PRO A 252 -4.33 18.58 -24.02
N LEU A 253 -4.74 18.54 -22.77
CA LEU A 253 -6.10 18.34 -22.35
C LEU A 253 -6.88 19.51 -22.91
N LYS A 254 -7.55 19.33 -24.06
CA LYS A 254 -8.53 20.26 -24.64
C LYS A 254 -9.78 20.36 -23.74
N HIS A 255 -9.55 20.54 -22.44
CA HIS A 255 -10.50 20.73 -21.37
C HIS A 255 -11.06 22.14 -21.47
N GLN A 256 -12.35 22.26 -21.19
CA GLN A 256 -13.01 23.55 -21.26
C GLN A 256 -12.76 24.28 -19.93
N PRO A 257 -12.39 25.57 -19.95
CA PRO A 257 -12.43 26.41 -18.76
C PRO A 257 -13.80 26.26 -18.09
N ALA A 258 -13.85 26.20 -16.76
CA ALA A 258 -15.11 26.13 -16.04
C ALA A 258 -16.02 27.31 -16.47
N ASN A 259 -17.25 27.01 -16.88
CA ASN A 259 -18.18 28.00 -17.40
C ASN A 259 -18.67 28.92 -16.27
N PRO A 260 -18.33 30.23 -16.30
CA PRO A 260 -18.69 31.15 -15.22
C PRO A 260 -20.20 31.31 -14.99
N LYS A 261 -21.05 30.83 -15.92
CA LYS A 261 -22.52 30.94 -15.88
C LYS A 261 -23.23 29.74 -15.25
N ASP A 262 -22.52 28.67 -14.89
CA ASP A 262 -23.13 27.50 -14.26
C ASP A 262 -23.09 27.68 -12.73
N ASN A 263 -24.27 27.80 -12.13
CA ASN A 263 -24.47 28.27 -10.75
C ASN A 263 -23.86 27.37 -9.65
N TYR A 264 -23.38 26.17 -10.01
CA TYR A 264 -22.73 25.22 -9.10
C TYR A 264 -21.19 25.35 -9.09
N GLN A 265 -20.61 26.19 -9.95
CA GLN A 265 -19.18 26.21 -10.27
C GLN A 265 -18.40 27.29 -9.51
N ALA A 266 -18.29 27.14 -8.19
CA ALA A 266 -17.34 27.96 -7.43
C ALA A 266 -15.94 27.38 -7.59
N CYS A 267 -15.02 28.11 -8.23
CA CYS A 267 -13.61 27.75 -8.26
C CYS A 267 -13.06 27.71 -6.82
N PRO A 268 -12.52 26.58 -6.32
CA PRO A 268 -11.96 26.53 -4.98
C PRO A 268 -10.79 27.51 -4.88
N THR A 269 -10.67 28.17 -3.73
CA THR A 269 -9.52 29.04 -3.45
C THR A 269 -8.24 28.24 -3.21
N ALA A 270 -8.37 26.95 -2.90
CA ALA A 270 -7.27 26.03 -2.74
C ALA A 270 -6.88 25.48 -4.10
N ASP A 271 -5.57 25.52 -4.39
CA ASP A 271 -5.00 25.03 -5.64
C ASP A 271 -4.77 23.52 -5.57
N LEU A 272 -4.75 22.87 -6.75
CA LEU A 272 -4.18 21.54 -6.90
C LEU A 272 -2.70 21.61 -6.57
N ILE A 273 -2.26 20.73 -5.68
CA ILE A 273 -0.87 20.57 -5.29
C ILE A 273 -0.44 19.22 -5.84
N PRO A 274 0.58 19.17 -6.71
CA PRO A 274 1.03 17.91 -7.25
C PRO A 274 1.84 17.13 -6.20
N LEU A 275 2.32 15.95 -6.59
CA LEU A 275 3.07 15.07 -5.70
C LEU A 275 4.25 15.84 -5.08
N THR A 276 4.22 15.95 -3.76
CA THR A 276 5.22 16.66 -2.97
C THR A 276 5.81 15.67 -1.98
N ASP A 277 7.13 15.48 -2.03
CA ASP A 277 7.84 14.64 -1.05
C ASP A 277 7.72 15.26 0.35
N LEU A 278 7.31 14.46 1.33
CA LEU A 278 7.03 14.95 2.69
C LEU A 278 8.30 15.37 3.46
N VAL A 279 9.45 14.80 3.13
CA VAL A 279 10.74 14.99 3.81
C VAL A 279 11.63 15.98 3.08
N GLU A 280 11.51 16.08 1.75
CA GLU A 280 12.26 17.05 0.95
C GLU A 280 12.09 18.48 1.46
N VAL A 281 13.21 19.21 1.55
CA VAL A 281 13.27 20.60 2.00
C VAL A 281 13.50 21.52 0.82
N VAL A 282 12.49 22.33 0.50
CA VAL A 282 12.56 23.38 -0.51
C VAL A 282 12.29 24.72 0.17
N ASP A 283 13.12 25.74 -0.10
CA ASP A 283 13.04 27.07 0.51
C ASP A 283 12.94 27.05 2.06
N GLY A 284 13.68 26.13 2.69
CA GLY A 284 13.74 26.01 4.16
C GLY A 284 12.49 25.41 4.81
N LYS A 285 11.56 24.83 4.03
CA LYS A 285 10.39 24.10 4.55
C LYS A 285 10.33 22.69 3.98
N THR A 286 10.04 21.72 4.84
CA THR A 286 9.70 20.36 4.39
C THR A 286 8.40 20.36 3.59
N GLY A 287 8.23 19.40 2.68
CA GLY A 287 6.96 19.22 1.99
C GLY A 287 5.80 18.98 2.95
N LYS A 288 6.01 18.26 4.06
CA LYS A 288 5.04 18.17 5.17
C LYS A 288 4.60 19.54 5.67
N GLN A 289 5.55 20.44 6.00
CA GLN A 289 5.21 21.78 6.49
C GLN A 289 4.45 22.60 5.45
N LYS A 290 4.83 22.50 4.17
CA LYS A 290 4.12 23.12 3.04
C LYS A 290 2.68 22.63 2.98
N LEU A 291 2.46 21.32 2.95
CA LEU A 291 1.13 20.72 2.88
C LEU A 291 0.27 21.06 4.10
N LYS A 292 0.81 21.01 5.34
CA LYS A 292 0.06 21.42 6.55
C LYS A 292 -0.38 22.88 6.49
N SER A 293 0.44 23.78 5.92
CA SER A 293 0.04 25.19 5.74
C SER A 293 -1.14 25.34 4.76
N ILE A 294 -1.17 24.54 3.71
CA ILE A 294 -2.25 24.50 2.71
C ILE A 294 -3.54 23.93 3.32
N VAL A 295 -3.44 22.88 4.14
CA VAL A 295 -4.60 22.35 4.87
C VAL A 295 -5.29 23.44 5.69
N GLN A 296 -4.53 24.34 6.32
CA GLN A 296 -5.13 25.43 7.11
C GLN A 296 -5.88 26.46 6.26
N SER A 297 -5.50 26.66 5.00
CA SER A 297 -6.13 27.64 4.11
C SER A 297 -7.44 27.15 3.47
N TRP A 298 -7.77 25.85 3.58
CA TRP A 298 -8.98 25.31 2.96
C TRP A 298 -10.25 25.97 3.49
N THR A 299 -11.17 26.28 2.57
CA THR A 299 -12.49 26.83 2.88
C THR A 299 -13.56 26.08 2.09
N ALA A 300 -14.72 25.90 2.71
CA ALA A 300 -15.85 25.19 2.11
C ALA A 300 -16.73 26.16 1.32
N LYS A 301 -16.90 25.94 0.01
CA LYS A 301 -17.76 26.75 -0.85
C LYS A 301 -18.14 26.03 -2.14
N GLY A 302 -19.35 26.30 -2.63
CA GLY A 302 -19.78 25.88 -3.96
C GLY A 302 -20.41 24.50 -4.00
N GLY A 303 -20.60 23.99 -5.22
CA GLY A 303 -21.21 22.68 -5.46
C GLY A 303 -20.25 21.51 -5.19
N THR A 304 -20.85 20.33 -5.23
CA THR A 304 -20.25 19.02 -5.04
C THR A 304 -20.17 18.27 -6.38
N GLY A 305 -18.98 18.20 -6.98
CA GLY A 305 -18.68 17.42 -8.19
C GLY A 305 -17.49 16.46 -8.00
N SER A 306 -17.72 15.31 -7.37
CA SER A 306 -16.69 14.35 -7.01
C SER A 306 -15.92 13.74 -8.18
N GLN A 307 -16.48 13.77 -9.40
CA GLN A 307 -15.77 13.39 -10.62
C GLN A 307 -14.51 14.22 -10.83
N ASN A 308 -14.51 15.48 -10.40
CA ASN A 308 -13.35 16.36 -10.51
C ASN A 308 -12.23 15.84 -9.61
N GLY A 309 -12.56 15.55 -8.35
CA GLY A 309 -11.60 15.02 -7.37
C GLY A 309 -10.93 13.73 -7.85
N MET A 310 -11.73 12.75 -8.29
CA MET A 310 -11.18 11.46 -8.72
C MET A 310 -10.43 11.54 -10.05
N TYR A 311 -10.90 12.34 -10.99
CA TYR A 311 -10.19 12.52 -12.26
C TYR A 311 -8.81 13.15 -12.04
N TRP A 312 -8.73 14.22 -11.26
CA TRP A 312 -7.45 14.89 -11.00
C TRP A 312 -6.54 14.11 -10.05
N ALA A 313 -7.10 13.34 -9.12
CA ALA A 313 -6.31 12.39 -8.32
C ALA A 313 -5.70 11.28 -9.18
N TRP A 314 -6.44 10.79 -10.18
CA TRP A 314 -5.88 9.86 -11.16
C TRP A 314 -4.79 10.54 -12.00
N ALA A 315 -5.03 11.77 -12.47
CA ALA A 315 -4.06 12.53 -13.25
C ALA A 315 -2.74 12.76 -12.49
N THR A 316 -2.78 13.14 -11.21
CA THR A 316 -1.54 13.37 -10.44
C THR A 316 -0.74 12.09 -10.15
N LEU A 317 -1.37 10.92 -10.21
CA LEU A 317 -0.72 9.61 -10.01
C LEU A 317 -0.28 8.93 -11.32
N HIS A 318 -0.82 9.37 -12.45
CA HIS A 318 -0.59 8.74 -13.73
C HIS A 318 0.70 9.27 -14.37
N GLU A 319 1.50 8.37 -14.94
CA GLU A 319 2.87 8.68 -15.42
C GLU A 319 2.88 9.69 -16.58
N ALA A 320 1.84 9.69 -17.41
CA ALA A 320 1.66 10.68 -18.48
C ALA A 320 1.60 12.15 -18.00
N PHE A 321 1.39 12.39 -16.70
CA PHE A 321 1.39 13.73 -16.11
C PHE A 321 2.68 14.08 -15.35
N TYR A 322 3.64 13.15 -15.29
CA TYR A 322 4.98 13.50 -14.85
C TYR A 322 5.55 14.58 -15.79
N GLY A 323 6.16 15.62 -15.22
CA GLY A 323 6.58 16.81 -15.96
C GLY A 323 5.50 17.88 -16.24
N VAL A 324 4.21 17.52 -16.37
CA VAL A 324 3.13 18.53 -16.55
C VAL A 324 2.98 19.39 -15.30
N PHE A 325 3.11 18.77 -14.13
CA PHE A 325 3.03 19.46 -12.85
C PHE A 325 4.40 19.84 -12.28
N GLY A 326 5.48 19.73 -13.08
CA GLY A 326 6.85 19.91 -12.58
C GLY A 326 7.28 18.88 -11.54
N THR A 327 6.56 17.77 -11.42
CA THR A 327 6.95 16.62 -10.58
C THR A 327 7.95 15.76 -11.33
N ASP A 328 9.07 15.48 -10.67
CA ASP A 328 10.08 14.58 -11.21
C ASP A 328 9.53 13.15 -11.35
N THR A 329 9.89 12.51 -12.45
CA THR A 329 9.59 11.10 -12.64
C THR A 329 10.45 10.31 -11.66
N PRO A 330 9.87 9.41 -10.83
CA PRO A 330 10.65 8.51 -9.99
C PRO A 330 11.73 7.78 -10.79
N ALA A 331 12.85 7.46 -10.15
CA ALA A 331 13.88 6.64 -10.77
C ALA A 331 13.37 5.24 -11.17
N ASP A 332 12.43 4.69 -10.37
CA ASP A 332 11.71 3.46 -10.66
C ASP A 332 10.21 3.65 -10.38
N PRO A 333 9.42 4.15 -11.36
CA PRO A 333 7.98 4.33 -11.20
C PRO A 333 7.24 3.02 -10.91
N ALA A 334 7.81 1.88 -11.33
CA ALA A 334 7.21 0.58 -11.13
C ALA A 334 7.30 0.13 -9.66
N ALA A 335 8.28 0.63 -8.90
CA ALA A 335 8.46 0.35 -7.48
C ALA A 335 7.63 1.28 -6.55
N ILE A 336 6.94 2.29 -7.09
CA ILE A 336 6.09 3.19 -6.31
C ILE A 336 4.67 2.63 -6.20
N LYS A 337 4.19 2.47 -4.96
CA LYS A 337 2.77 2.14 -4.73
C LYS A 337 1.91 3.39 -4.78
N LYS A 338 0.78 3.30 -5.48
CA LYS A 338 -0.12 4.43 -5.73
C LYS A 338 -1.42 4.26 -4.96
N TYR A 339 -1.77 5.27 -4.17
CA TYR A 339 -3.00 5.34 -3.39
C TYR A 339 -3.76 6.61 -3.70
N ALA A 340 -5.08 6.53 -3.70
CA ALA A 340 -5.95 7.70 -3.71
C ALA A 340 -6.91 7.63 -2.52
N ILE A 341 -7.10 8.76 -1.84
CA ILE A 341 -8.11 8.91 -0.79
C ILE A 341 -9.10 9.96 -1.28
N ILE A 342 -10.36 9.58 -1.43
CA ILE A 342 -11.47 10.53 -1.62
C ILE A 342 -12.21 10.75 -0.31
N MET A 343 -12.40 12.02 0.04
CA MET A 343 -13.12 12.43 1.23
C MET A 343 -14.27 13.35 0.87
N THR A 344 -15.47 13.04 1.35
CA THR A 344 -16.67 13.81 1.02
C THR A 344 -17.80 13.57 2.01
N ASP A 345 -18.78 14.46 2.05
CA ASP A 345 -20.09 14.18 2.66
C ASP A 345 -21.14 13.65 1.66
N GLY A 346 -20.71 13.37 0.43
CA GLY A 346 -21.24 12.29 -0.41
C GLY A 346 -22.30 12.69 -1.44
N LYS A 347 -22.96 13.84 -1.35
CA LYS A 347 -24.03 14.17 -2.29
C LYS A 347 -23.56 15.03 -3.47
N ASN A 348 -23.28 14.38 -4.60
CA ASN A 348 -23.06 15.08 -5.87
C ASN A 348 -24.29 15.88 -6.33
N ASN A 349 -24.08 17.05 -6.95
CA ASN A 349 -25.20 17.87 -7.44
C ASN A 349 -25.89 17.32 -8.70
N LYS A 350 -25.21 16.51 -9.52
CA LYS A 350 -25.77 15.90 -10.73
C LYS A 350 -25.51 14.39 -10.74
N SER A 351 -26.48 13.58 -11.18
CA SER A 351 -26.31 12.11 -11.25
C SER A 351 -25.19 11.69 -12.20
N VAL A 352 -24.97 12.43 -13.30
CA VAL A 352 -23.88 12.18 -14.26
C VAL A 352 -22.48 12.26 -13.61
N TYR A 353 -22.34 13.00 -12.50
CA TYR A 353 -21.11 13.09 -11.74
C TYR A 353 -20.74 11.76 -11.08
N ASN A 354 -21.74 11.00 -10.60
CA ASN A 354 -21.52 9.66 -10.05
C ASN A 354 -20.95 8.72 -11.12
N VAL A 355 -21.54 8.73 -12.32
CA VAL A 355 -21.12 7.86 -13.44
C VAL A 355 -19.68 8.16 -13.83
N LYS A 356 -19.32 9.44 -13.95
CA LYS A 356 -17.96 9.87 -14.31
C LYS A 356 -16.94 9.56 -13.21
N MET A 357 -17.29 9.82 -11.95
CA MET A 357 -16.44 9.45 -10.82
C MET A 357 -16.15 7.95 -10.84
N LEU A 358 -17.17 7.10 -10.96
CA LEU A 358 -17.01 5.65 -11.00
C LEU A 358 -16.17 5.18 -12.19
N ALA A 359 -16.25 5.85 -13.33
CA ALA A 359 -15.39 5.57 -14.48
C ALA A 359 -13.91 5.83 -14.15
N SER A 360 -13.57 6.96 -13.50
CA SER A 360 -12.21 7.21 -13.02
C SER A 360 -11.77 6.16 -12.00
N CYS A 361 -12.60 5.83 -11.01
CA CYS A 361 -12.25 4.84 -10.00
C CYS A 361 -12.00 3.46 -10.62
N LYS A 362 -12.77 3.08 -11.64
CA LYS A 362 -12.55 1.83 -12.39
C LYS A 362 -11.22 1.84 -13.12
N ALA A 363 -10.87 2.94 -13.80
CA ALA A 363 -9.61 3.05 -14.53
C ALA A 363 -8.40 3.01 -13.59
N MET A 364 -8.44 3.80 -12.51
CA MET A 364 -7.43 3.79 -11.45
C MET A 364 -7.18 2.40 -10.89
N LYS A 365 -8.25 1.65 -10.56
CA LYS A 365 -8.12 0.27 -10.06
C LYS A 365 -7.52 -0.68 -11.09
N ALA A 366 -7.83 -0.50 -12.37
CA ALA A 366 -7.23 -1.30 -13.45
C ALA A 366 -5.73 -1.03 -13.61
N GLU A 367 -5.24 0.14 -13.19
CA GLU A 367 -3.82 0.50 -13.16
C GLU A 367 -3.13 0.15 -11.83
N GLY A 368 -3.81 -0.59 -10.93
CA GLY A 368 -3.26 -0.99 -9.64
C GLY A 368 -3.22 0.14 -8.59
N ILE A 369 -3.96 1.24 -8.80
CA ILE A 369 -4.11 2.31 -7.81
C ILE A 369 -5.18 1.91 -6.79
N PHE A 370 -4.80 1.87 -5.51
CA PHE A 370 -5.72 1.57 -4.42
C PHE A 370 -6.51 2.80 -4.00
N ILE A 371 -7.84 2.68 -3.87
CA ILE A 371 -8.72 3.81 -3.58
C ILE A 371 -9.39 3.62 -2.23
N TYR A 372 -9.06 4.50 -1.29
CA TYR A 372 -9.82 4.68 -0.05
C TYR A 372 -10.95 5.69 -0.28
N ALA A 373 -12.18 5.33 0.09
CA ALA A 373 -13.31 6.26 0.06
C ALA A 373 -13.84 6.50 1.47
N ILE A 374 -13.84 7.77 1.88
CA ILE A 374 -14.19 8.21 3.22
C ILE A 374 -15.42 9.10 3.14
N VAL A 375 -16.53 8.59 3.64
CA VAL A 375 -17.84 9.26 3.64
C VAL A 375 -18.15 9.78 5.03
N LEU A 376 -18.33 11.10 5.14
CA LEU A 376 -18.49 11.81 6.41
C LEU A 376 -19.94 12.25 6.64
N MET A 377 -20.54 11.75 7.72
CA MET A 377 -21.87 12.16 8.21
C MET A 377 -22.98 12.06 7.16
N GLU A 378 -22.97 10.99 6.36
CA GLU A 378 -23.97 10.74 5.31
C GLU A 378 -24.64 9.37 5.54
N ASN A 379 -25.97 9.36 5.39
CA ASN A 379 -26.84 8.22 5.71
C ASN A 379 -27.60 7.68 4.50
N SER A 380 -27.59 8.38 3.38
CA SER A 380 -28.19 7.90 2.14
C SER A 380 -27.49 6.65 1.62
N SER A 381 -28.23 5.53 1.57
CA SER A 381 -27.72 4.26 1.05
C SER A 381 -27.24 4.36 -0.40
N SER A 382 -27.90 5.19 -1.23
CA SER A 382 -27.48 5.38 -2.63
C SER A 382 -26.12 6.05 -2.73
N VAL A 383 -25.88 7.05 -1.86
CA VAL A 383 -24.60 7.76 -1.79
C VAL A 383 -23.50 6.84 -1.28
N ILE A 384 -23.77 6.17 -0.15
CA ILE A 384 -22.84 5.21 0.46
C ILE A 384 -22.44 4.13 -0.55
N ASN A 385 -23.40 3.54 -1.25
CA ASN A 385 -23.13 2.50 -2.25
C ASN A 385 -22.31 3.03 -3.43
N THR A 386 -22.52 4.29 -3.84
CA THR A 386 -21.74 4.91 -4.92
C THR A 386 -20.27 5.04 -4.53
N PHE A 387 -19.96 5.55 -3.33
CA PHE A 387 -18.57 5.69 -2.87
C PHE A 387 -17.93 4.34 -2.52
N LYS A 388 -18.72 3.38 -2.02
CA LYS A 388 -18.26 2.01 -1.81
C LYS A 388 -17.86 1.31 -3.12
N GLN A 389 -18.56 1.57 -4.23
CA GLN A 389 -18.17 1.08 -5.55
C GLN A 389 -16.90 1.73 -6.09
N CYS A 390 -16.65 3.01 -5.74
CA CYS A 390 -15.41 3.69 -6.10
C CYS A 390 -14.21 3.09 -5.35
N ALA A 391 -14.36 2.81 -4.05
CA ALA A 391 -13.32 2.21 -3.23
C ALA A 391 -12.77 0.89 -3.82
N SER A 392 -11.53 0.56 -3.46
CA SER A 392 -10.97 -0.76 -3.72
C SER A 392 -11.72 -1.84 -2.94
N PRO A 393 -11.81 -3.08 -3.45
CA PRO A 393 -12.42 -4.18 -2.72
C PRO A 393 -11.66 -4.43 -1.42
N SER A 394 -12.37 -4.68 -0.32
CA SER A 394 -11.76 -5.10 0.93
C SER A 394 -11.18 -6.51 0.77
N SER A 395 -9.89 -6.68 1.05
CA SER A 395 -9.18 -7.95 1.06
C SER A 395 -8.34 -8.06 2.34
N GLU A 396 -8.28 -9.27 2.91
CA GLU A 396 -7.30 -9.66 3.96
C GLU A 396 -7.19 -8.70 5.16
N GLY A 397 -8.33 -8.17 5.62
CA GLY A 397 -8.40 -7.31 6.82
C GLY A 397 -8.26 -5.81 6.55
N ARG A 398 -7.97 -5.40 5.31
CA ARG A 398 -7.92 -4.00 4.91
C ARG A 398 -9.28 -3.49 4.43
N ASN A 399 -9.74 -2.39 5.01
CA ASN A 399 -11.01 -1.78 4.63
C ASN A 399 -10.82 -0.43 3.92
N TYR A 400 -10.97 -0.45 2.60
CA TYR A 400 -10.87 0.74 1.76
C TYR A 400 -12.12 1.64 1.78
N PHE A 401 -13.24 1.19 2.34
CA PHE A 401 -14.44 2.01 2.47
C PHE A 401 -14.72 2.35 3.93
N ILE A 402 -14.67 3.63 4.26
CA ILE A 402 -14.85 4.12 5.62
C ILE A 402 -16.05 5.07 5.64
N LYS A 403 -17.06 4.70 6.43
CA LYS A 403 -18.14 5.61 6.80
C LYS A 403 -17.93 6.07 8.24
N THR A 404 -17.92 7.37 8.45
CA THR A 404 -17.81 7.97 9.79
C THR A 404 -19.00 8.89 10.04
N ASN A 405 -19.62 8.73 11.21
CA ASN A 405 -20.70 9.61 11.66
C ASN A 405 -20.19 10.66 12.68
N THR A 406 -18.91 10.59 13.08
CA THR A 406 -18.35 11.43 14.14
C THR A 406 -16.93 11.90 13.81
N ALA A 407 -16.60 13.08 14.33
CA ALA A 407 -15.28 13.71 14.24
C ALA A 407 -14.14 12.80 14.75
N ALA A 408 -14.36 12.14 15.89
CA ALA A 408 -13.35 11.27 16.51
C ALA A 408 -13.03 10.05 15.64
N ALA A 409 -14.04 9.45 15.01
CA ALA A 409 -13.85 8.29 14.14
C ALA A 409 -13.04 8.63 12.88
N LEU A 410 -13.12 9.87 12.39
CA LEU A 410 -12.33 10.31 11.24
C LEU A 410 -10.83 10.31 11.55
N THR A 411 -10.43 10.78 12.73
CA THR A 411 -9.02 10.80 13.14
C THR A 411 -8.45 9.38 13.24
N SER A 412 -9.18 8.45 13.87
CA SER A 412 -8.74 7.05 14.00
C SER A 412 -8.60 6.37 12.63
N SER A 413 -9.52 6.68 11.71
CA SER A 413 -9.47 6.16 10.33
C SER A 413 -8.19 6.62 9.60
N PHE A 414 -7.80 7.88 9.78
CA PHE A 414 -6.59 8.44 9.15
C PHE A 414 -5.32 7.82 9.70
N LYS A 415 -5.26 7.55 11.01
CA LYS A 415 -4.15 6.82 11.63
C LYS A 415 -4.06 5.39 11.12
N GLN A 416 -5.19 4.69 11.01
CA GLN A 416 -5.23 3.34 10.46
C GLN A 416 -4.73 3.32 9.02
N ILE A 417 -5.25 4.21 8.16
CA ILE A 417 -4.79 4.32 6.76
C ILE A 417 -3.29 4.62 6.70
N ALA A 418 -2.79 5.55 7.53
CA ALA A 418 -1.37 5.86 7.56
C ALA A 418 -0.52 4.65 7.97
N ALA A 419 -0.97 3.88 8.96
CA ALA A 419 -0.31 2.66 9.40
C ALA A 419 -0.33 1.59 8.30
N GLU A 420 -1.46 1.38 7.62
CA GLU A 420 -1.59 0.44 6.50
C GLU A 420 -0.70 0.82 5.30
N ILE A 421 -0.57 2.13 5.02
CA ILE A 421 0.29 2.64 3.96
C ILE A 421 1.77 2.60 4.39
N GLY A 422 2.08 2.74 5.68
CA GLY A 422 3.44 2.82 6.21
C GLY A 422 4.04 1.49 6.69
N SER A 423 3.25 0.44 6.91
CA SER A 423 3.68 -0.82 7.54
C SER A 423 4.42 -1.79 6.62
N PHE A 424 4.62 -1.46 5.34
CA PHE A 424 5.33 -2.31 4.36
C PHE A 424 6.82 -2.57 4.67
N TYR A 425 7.34 -2.13 5.82
CA TYR A 425 8.76 -2.32 6.18
C TYR A 425 8.99 -3.22 7.40
N LEU A 426 7.94 -3.69 8.07
CA LEU A 426 8.06 -4.44 9.34
C LEU A 426 7.60 -5.88 9.20
N SER A 427 8.36 -6.70 8.49
CA SER A 427 8.42 -8.14 8.78
C SER A 427 9.85 -8.62 8.55
N LYS A 428 10.54 -8.98 9.64
CA LYS A 428 11.75 -9.78 9.64
C LYS A 428 11.40 -11.17 10.14
#